data_AF-A0A8J6QMU0-F1
#
_entry.id   AF-A0A8J6QMU0-F1
#
_cell.length_a   1.000
_cell.length_b   1.000
_cell.length_c   1.000
_cell.angle_alpha   90.00
_cell.angle_beta   90.00
_cell.angle_gamma   90.00
#
_symmetry.space_group_name_H-M   'P 1'
#
loop_
_entity.id
_entity.type
_entity.pdbx_description
1 polymer ?
#
loop_
_entity_poly.entity_id
_entity_poly.type
_entity_poly.pdbx_seq_one_letter_code
_entity_poly.pdbx_strand_id
1 'polypeptide(L)'
;MNSIHQSGLNIVNQAFSMAAESSQAIAETVIEPTTENSINASGSTSLTEAVVDLKKAEILTLAGAKVIRTADEVVGTLIDTKV
;
A
#
# COMPACT_ATOMS: atom_id res chain seq x y z
N MET A 1 -14.74 -3.52 -18.43
CA MET A 1 -13.45 -4.15 -18.09
C MET A 1 -12.33 -3.15 -17.82
N ASN A 2 -12.13 -2.11 -18.64
CA ASN A 2 -11.01 -1.18 -18.48
C ASN A 2 -10.95 -0.51 -17.09
N SER A 3 -12.12 -0.24 -16.48
CA SER A 3 -12.22 0.41 -15.17
C SER A 3 -11.67 -0.44 -14.01
N ILE A 4 -11.74 -1.77 -14.10
CA ILE A 4 -11.37 -2.67 -12.99
C ILE A 4 -9.84 -2.84 -12.93
N HIS A 5 -9.20 -2.98 -14.10
CA HIS A 5 -7.74 -2.96 -14.21
C HIS A 5 -7.19 -1.60 -13.80
N GLN A 6 -7.82 -0.50 -14.24
CA GLN A 6 -7.40 0.84 -13.85
C GLN A 6 -7.54 1.06 -12.34
N SER A 7 -8.60 0.56 -11.71
CA SER A 7 -8.76 0.59 -10.25
C SER A 7 -7.71 -0.25 -9.53
N GLY A 8 -7.42 -1.47 -10.01
CA GLY A 8 -6.37 -2.30 -9.44
C GLY A 8 -4.98 -1.65 -9.52
N LEU A 9 -4.64 -1.06 -10.67
CA LEU A 9 -3.40 -0.32 -10.85
C LEU A 9 -3.32 0.93 -9.97
N ASN A 10 -4.40 1.68 -9.83
CA ASN A 10 -4.44 2.84 -8.93
C ASN A 10 -4.21 2.43 -7.46
N ILE A 11 -4.84 1.34 -7.01
CA ILE A 11 -4.66 0.82 -5.64
C ILE A 11 -3.20 0.40 -5.41
N VAL A 12 -2.57 -0.29 -6.38
CA VAL A 12 -1.16 -0.69 -6.26
C VAL A 12 -0.23 0.54 -6.26
N ASN A 13 -0.48 1.53 -7.10
CA ASN A 13 0.32 2.76 -7.11
C ASN A 13 0.18 3.55 -5.79
N GLN A 14 -1.04 3.66 -5.25
CA GLN A 14 -1.29 4.31 -3.97
C GLN A 14 -0.59 3.56 -2.82
N ALA A 15 -0.66 2.23 -2.84
CA ALA A 15 0.04 1.40 -1.88
C ALA A 15 1.56 1.59 -1.96
N PHE A 16 2.12 1.68 -3.16
CA PHE A 16 3.55 1.92 -3.35
C PHE A 16 4.00 3.25 -2.75
N SER A 17 3.28 4.34 -3.03
CA SER A 17 3.59 5.66 -2.44
C SER A 17 3.51 5.64 -0.91
N MET A 18 2.48 4.99 -0.36
CA MET A 18 2.30 4.85 1.09
C MET A 18 3.43 4.02 1.73
N ALA A 19 3.85 2.93 1.08
CA ALA A 19 4.98 2.12 1.55
C ALA A 19 6.30 2.89 1.51
N ALA A 20 6.54 3.69 0.47
CA ALA A 20 7.74 4.51 0.33
C ALA A 20 7.83 5.59 1.42
N GLU A 21 6.74 6.33 1.64
CA GLU A 21 6.65 7.37 2.67
C GLU A 21 6.81 6.79 4.07
N SER A 22 6.13 5.67 4.35
CA SER A 22 6.26 4.95 5.63
C SER A 22 7.67 4.41 5.85
N SER A 23 8.30 3.84 4.83
CA SER A 23 9.67 3.32 4.94
C SER A 23 10.68 4.43 5.22
N GLN A 24 10.47 5.60 4.63
CA GLN A 24 11.27 6.79 4.90
C GLN A 24 11.07 7.29 6.33
N ALA A 25 9.83 7.39 6.81
CA ALA A 25 9.54 7.79 8.19
C ALA A 25 10.13 6.82 9.23
N ILE A 26 10.11 5.52 8.95
CA ILE A 26 10.76 4.49 9.78
C ILE A 26 12.29 4.70 9.78
N ALA A 27 12.90 4.91 8.63
CA ALA A 27 14.35 5.11 8.52
C ALA A 27 14.80 6.37 9.28
N GLU A 28 14.07 7.48 9.15
CA GLU A 28 14.32 8.73 9.87
C GLU A 28 14.21 8.54 11.39
N THR A 29 13.20 7.79 11.86
CA THR A 29 13.01 7.49 13.29
C THR A 29 14.07 6.53 13.85
N VAL A 30 14.64 5.64 13.03
CA VAL A 30 15.68 4.68 13.47
C VAL A 30 17.08 5.33 13.53
N ILE A 31 17.32 6.41 12.80
CA ILE A 31 18.62 7.12 12.76
C ILE A 31 18.78 8.13 13.92
N GLU A 32 17.71 8.48 14.64
CA GLU A 32 17.79 9.22 15.91
C GLU A 32 17.81 8.27 17.13
N PRO A 33 18.98 7.82 17.61
CA PRO A 33 19.05 7.24 18.93
C PRO A 33 18.98 8.36 19.97
N THR A 34 18.11 8.18 20.96
CA THR A 34 18.11 8.84 22.28
C THR A 34 17.67 10.30 22.36
N THR A 35 16.43 10.51 22.79
CA THR A 35 16.19 11.19 24.07
C THR A 35 14.79 10.87 24.56
N GLU A 36 14.70 10.33 25.77
CA GLU A 36 13.47 9.96 26.49
C GLU A 36 12.58 11.17 26.85
N ASN A 37 12.55 12.24 26.05
CA ASN A 37 11.96 13.51 26.45
C ASN A 37 11.16 14.25 25.36
N SER A 38 10.42 13.52 24.52
CA SER A 38 9.50 14.12 23.55
C SER A 38 8.05 13.80 23.88
N ILE A 39 7.58 14.35 25.00
CA ILE A 39 6.15 14.56 25.31
C ILE A 39 5.51 15.56 24.30
N ASN A 40 6.28 16.12 23.35
CA ASN A 40 5.82 17.15 22.40
C ASN A 40 6.26 16.89 20.94
N ALA A 41 6.19 15.66 20.45
CA ALA A 41 6.39 15.36 19.03
C ALA A 41 5.08 15.58 18.22
N SER A 42 4.62 16.83 18.12
CA SER A 42 3.39 17.19 17.41
C SER A 42 3.55 17.26 15.87
N GLY A 43 4.62 16.68 15.31
CA GLY A 43 4.95 16.80 13.88
C GLY A 43 5.79 15.67 13.26
N SER A 44 6.16 14.63 14.01
CA SER A 44 6.80 13.43 13.48
C SER A 44 5.82 12.26 13.60
N THR A 45 5.43 11.65 12.48
CA THR A 45 4.63 10.42 12.48
C THR A 45 5.28 9.41 13.40
N SER A 46 4.53 8.93 14.41
CA SER A 46 5.05 7.97 15.37
C SER A 46 5.52 6.71 14.63
N LEU A 47 6.63 6.10 15.07
CA LEU A 47 7.14 4.85 14.50
C LEU A 47 6.04 3.78 14.37
N THR A 48 5.15 3.71 15.34
CA THR A 48 4.00 2.80 15.34
C THR A 48 3.04 3.10 14.18
N GLU A 49 2.75 4.37 13.93
CA GLU A 49 1.89 4.80 12.83
C GLU A 49 2.53 4.51 11.48
N ALA A 50 3.82 4.80 11.33
CA ALA A 50 4.57 4.46 10.13
C ALA A 50 4.55 2.94 9.85
N VAL A 51 4.81 2.09 10.85
CA VAL A 51 4.74 0.62 10.68
C VAL A 51 3.32 0.15 10.31
N VAL A 52 2.29 0.78 10.90
CA VAL A 52 0.89 0.50 10.57
C VAL A 52 0.55 0.92 9.13
N ASP A 53 1.07 2.06 8.66
CA ASP A 53 0.96 2.49 7.26
C ASP A 53 1.65 1.53 6.30
N LEU A 54 2.82 1.00 6.67
CA LEU A 54 3.51 -0.01 5.88
C LEU A 54 2.66 -1.28 5.72
N LYS A 55 2.03 -1.73 6.80
CA LYS A 55 1.12 -2.89 6.78
C LYS A 55 -0.15 -2.62 5.98
N LYS A 56 -0.71 -1.40 6.06
CA LYS A 56 -1.82 -0.99 5.19
C LYS A 56 -1.42 -1.07 3.71
N ALA A 57 -0.26 -0.55 3.35
CA ALA A 57 0.26 -0.60 1.99
C ALA A 57 0.45 -2.05 1.48
N GLU A 58 0.96 -2.95 2.32
CA GLU A 58 1.06 -4.37 1.97
C GLU A 58 -0.31 -4.97 1.63
N ILE A 59 -1.32 -4.74 2.48
CA ILE A 59 -2.69 -5.23 2.27
C ILE A 59 -3.31 -4.63 1.01
N LEU A 60 -3.13 -3.33 0.77
CA LEU A 60 -3.65 -2.65 -0.41
C LEU A 60 -3.02 -3.21 -1.69
N THR A 61 -1.72 -3.51 -1.68
CA THR A 61 -1.02 -4.14 -2.80
C THR A 61 -1.61 -5.53 -3.11
N LEU A 62 -1.82 -6.35 -2.08
CA LEU A 62 -2.43 -7.68 -2.23
C LEU A 62 -3.88 -7.59 -2.74
N ALA A 63 -4.65 -6.61 -2.27
CA ALA A 63 -6.01 -6.37 -2.73
C ALA A 63 -6.04 -5.93 -4.20
N GLY A 64 -5.16 -5.00 -4.60
CA GLY A 64 -5.02 -4.55 -5.99
C GLY A 64 -4.62 -5.69 -6.93
N ALA A 65 -3.65 -6.53 -6.52
CA ALA A 65 -3.27 -7.72 -7.26
C ALA A 65 -4.43 -8.72 -7.42
N LYS A 66 -5.24 -8.92 -6.36
CA LYS A 66 -6.42 -9.77 -6.42
C LYS A 66 -7.46 -9.23 -7.40
N VAL A 67 -7.71 -7.93 -7.40
CA VAL A 67 -8.64 -7.28 -8.35
C VAL A 67 -8.19 -7.49 -9.80
N ILE A 68 -6.89 -7.26 -10.08
CA ILE A 68 -6.32 -7.48 -11.42
C ILE A 68 -6.48 -8.95 -11.85
N ARG A 69 -6.17 -9.90 -10.96
CA ARG A 69 -6.34 -11.33 -11.24
C ARG A 69 -7.79 -11.71 -11.51
N THR A 70 -8.74 -11.23 -10.70
CA THR A 70 -10.16 -11.51 -10.91
C THR A 70 -10.68 -10.89 -12.21
N ALA A 71 -10.15 -9.73 -12.61
CA ALA A 71 -10.50 -9.13 -13.89
C ALA A 71 -10.00 -9.99 -15.06
N ASP A 72 -8.78 -10.55 -14.94
CA ASP A 72 -8.21 -11.47 -15.94
C ASP A 72 -8.99 -12.80 -16.02
N GLU A 73 -9.35 -13.40 -14.88
CA GLU A 73 -10.16 -14.61 -14.80
C GLU A 73 -11.56 -14.41 -15.44
N VAL A 74 -12.20 -13.24 -15.25
CA VAL A 74 -13.47 -12.90 -15.89
C VAL A 74 -13.32 -12.69 -17.40
N VAL A 75 -12.23 -12.09 -17.86
CA VAL A 75 -11.93 -11.98 -19.30
C VAL A 75 -11.75 -13.38 -19.90
N GLY A 76 -10.98 -14.24 -19.25
CA GLY A 76 -10.74 -15.62 -19.69
C GLY A 76 -12.02 -16.43 -19.84
N THR A 77 -12.90 -16.37 -18.84
CA THR A 77 -14.21 -17.06 -18.90
C THR A 77 -15.13 -16.54 -20.01
N LEU A 78 -15.11 -15.23 -20.29
CA LEU A 78 -15.89 -14.65 -21.39
C LEU A 78 -15.37 -15.04 -22.78
N ILE A 79 -14.05 -15.27 -22.93
CA ILE A 79 -13.46 -15.82 -24.16
C ILE A 79 -13.94 -17.27 -24.36
N ASP A 80 -13.92 -18.08 -23.31
CA ASP A 80 -14.26 -19.51 -23.33
C ASP A 80 -15.76 -19.78 -23.58
N THR A 81 -16.63 -18.80 -23.28
CA THR A 81 -18.08 -18.92 -23.55
C THR A 81 -18.45 -18.53 -24.99
N LYS A 82 -17.54 -17.88 -25.74
CA LYS A 82 -17.83 -17.35 -27.09
C LYS A 82 -17.31 -18.25 -28.22
N VAL A 83 -16.71 -19.39 -27.88
CA VAL A 83 -16.27 -20.44 -28.82
C VAL A 83 -17.31 -21.53 -29.00
#